data_AF-A0A7X9FNK3-F1
#
_entry.id   AF-A0A7X9FNK3-F1
#
_cell.length_a   1.000
_cell.length_b   1.000
_cell.length_c   1.000
_cell.angle_alpha   90.00
_cell.angle_beta   90.00
_cell.angle_gamma   90.00
#
_symmetry.space_group_name_H-M   'P 1'
#
loop_
_entity.id
_entity.type
_entity.pdbx_description
1 polymer ?
#
loop_
_entity_poly.entity_id
_entity_poly.type
_entity_poly.pdbx_seq_one_letter_code
_entity_poly.pdbx_strand_id
1 'polypeptide(L)'
;MAAISFERVLKVLVFAALVLTVYKGLGRTPEYASHVDSRRFFNGLVNDAENSLIMKERHLDFGDATAKAVRLRLEELERMGRTPDPGLVNEESLRRAVARRMAIRERDADYVVLAREKLDRMRALERDGWRMPLELTPRAGATSGEAAP
;
A
#
# COMPACT_ATOMS: atom_id res chain seq x y z
N MET A 1 -23.56 43.37 -35.39
CA MET A 1 -23.35 42.46 -34.25
C MET A 1 -24.39 41.35 -34.33
N ALA A 2 -24.00 40.12 -34.65
CA ALA A 2 -24.95 39.02 -34.73
C ALA A 2 -25.49 38.70 -33.33
N ALA A 3 -26.81 38.82 -33.13
CA ALA A 3 -27.45 38.47 -31.87
C ALA A 3 -27.15 37.00 -31.54
N ILE A 4 -26.56 36.75 -30.38
CA ILE A 4 -26.29 35.39 -29.92
C ILE A 4 -27.65 34.77 -29.58
N SER A 5 -28.11 33.83 -30.40
CA SER A 5 -29.37 33.14 -30.15
C SER A 5 -29.24 32.25 -28.90
N PHE A 6 -30.33 32.11 -28.16
CA PHE A 6 -30.41 31.23 -26.98
C PHE A 6 -29.91 29.81 -27.28
N GLU A 7 -30.25 29.29 -28.46
CA GLU A 7 -29.77 27.98 -28.94
C GLU A 7 -28.23 27.89 -29.03
N ARG A 8 -27.56 28.96 -29.51
CA ARG A 8 -26.10 29.00 -29.55
C ARG A 8 -25.49 29.04 -28.15
N VAL A 9 -26.08 29.80 -27.23
CA VAL A 9 -25.66 29.81 -25.82
C VAL A 9 -25.81 28.41 -25.21
N LEU A 10 -26.96 27.77 -25.40
CA LEU A 10 -27.23 26.44 -24.87
C LEU A 10 -26.24 25.40 -25.41
N LYS A 11 -25.96 25.41 -26.72
CA LYS A 11 -24.96 24.52 -27.34
C LYS A 11 -23.56 24.71 -26.74
N VAL A 12 -23.14 25.95 -26.52
CA VAL A 12 -21.84 26.25 -25.88
C VAL A 12 -21.80 25.74 -24.45
N LEU A 13 -22.86 25.94 -23.67
CA LEU A 13 -22.93 25.47 -22.28
C LEU A 13 -22.92 23.94 -22.19
N VAL A 14 -23.67 23.25 -23.06
CA VAL A 14 -23.67 21.78 -23.13
C VAL A 14 -22.30 21.26 -23.55
N PHE A 15 -21.67 21.88 -24.55
CA PHE A 15 -20.32 21.51 -24.96
C PHE A 15 -19.30 21.72 -23.82
N ALA A 16 -19.37 22.85 -23.11
CA ALA A 16 -18.51 23.11 -21.96
C ALA A 16 -18.70 22.06 -20.84
N ALA A 17 -19.96 21.66 -20.56
CA ALA A 17 -20.25 20.61 -19.59
C ALA A 17 -19.68 19.24 -20.01
N LEU A 18 -19.75 18.91 -21.31
CA LEU A 18 -19.16 17.69 -21.87
C LEU A 18 -17.63 17.70 -21.74
N VAL A 19 -16.99 18.80 -22.13
CA VAL A 19 -15.53 18.95 -21.99
C VAL A 19 -15.10 18.83 -20.53
N LEU A 20 -15.82 19.47 -19.61
CA LEU A 20 -15.53 19.38 -18.18
C LEU A 20 -15.70 17.94 -17.66
N THR A 21 -16.70 17.21 -18.16
CA THR A 21 -16.95 15.81 -17.80
C THR A 21 -15.80 14.91 -18.28
N VAL A 22 -15.36 15.07 -19.53
CA VAL A 22 -14.22 14.32 -20.08
C VAL A 22 -12.94 14.66 -19.33
N TYR A 23 -12.67 15.95 -19.09
CA TYR A 23 -11.51 16.41 -18.32
C TYR A 23 -11.48 15.82 -16.91
N LYS A 24 -12.62 15.81 -16.21
CA LYS A 24 -12.74 15.23 -14.86
C LYS A 24 -12.60 13.71 -14.87
N GLY A 25 -13.09 13.05 -15.92
CA GLY A 25 -12.94 11.60 -16.12
C GLY A 25 -11.48 11.22 -16.35
N LEU A 26 -10.82 11.87 -17.30
CA LEU A 26 -9.40 11.66 -17.60
C LEU A 26 -8.51 12.04 -16.42
N GLY A 27 -8.84 13.10 -15.68
CA GLY A 27 -8.14 13.52 -14.46
C GLY A 27 -8.07 12.45 -13.36
N ARG A 28 -8.84 11.36 -13.46
CA ARG A 28 -8.80 10.23 -12.53
C ARG A 28 -7.96 9.05 -13.02
N THR A 29 -7.59 9.01 -14.30
CA THR A 29 -6.77 7.93 -14.82
C THR A 29 -5.30 8.20 -14.50
N PRO A 30 -4.52 7.17 -14.09
CA PRO A 30 -3.13 7.36 -13.71
C PRO A 30 -2.28 7.85 -14.88
N GLU A 31 -2.61 7.46 -16.11
CA GLU A 31 -1.96 7.92 -17.33
C GLU A 31 -2.06 9.44 -17.43
N TYR A 32 -3.27 9.99 -17.51
CA TYR A 32 -3.49 11.41 -17.66
C TYR A 32 -3.07 12.21 -16.42
N ALA A 33 -3.30 11.68 -15.22
CA ALA A 33 -2.91 12.34 -13.97
C ALA A 33 -1.38 12.51 -13.87
N SER A 34 -0.60 11.51 -14.30
CA SER A 34 0.86 11.62 -14.28
C SER A 34 1.37 12.73 -15.21
N HIS A 35 0.71 12.98 -16.35
CA HIS A 35 1.12 13.99 -17.34
C HIS A 35 0.62 15.40 -17.02
N VAL A 36 -0.63 15.56 -16.58
CA VAL A 36 -1.28 16.88 -16.43
C VAL A 36 -1.17 17.46 -15.01
N ASP A 37 -1.28 16.61 -13.99
CA ASP A 37 -1.15 17.01 -12.57
C ASP A 37 -0.18 16.07 -11.86
N SER A 38 1.07 16.07 -12.33
CA SER A 38 2.12 15.18 -11.85
C SER A 38 2.34 15.32 -10.34
N ARG A 39 2.22 16.54 -9.81
CA ARG A 39 2.41 16.82 -8.39
C ARG A 39 1.35 16.09 -7.56
N ARG A 40 0.07 16.20 -7.93
CA ARG A 40 -0.99 15.49 -7.21
C ARG A 40 -0.85 13.97 -7.34
N PHE A 41 -0.47 13.49 -8.52
CA PHE A 41 -0.23 12.06 -8.76
C PHE A 41 0.87 11.51 -7.83
N PHE A 42 2.06 12.13 -7.82
CA PHE A 42 3.16 11.68 -6.98
C PHE A 42 2.91 11.86 -5.49
N ASN A 43 2.29 12.97 -5.07
CA ASN A 43 1.85 13.15 -3.69
C ASN A 43 0.95 11.98 -3.24
N GLY A 44 0.05 11.51 -4.11
CA GLY A 44 -0.79 10.34 -3.82
C GLY A 44 0.02 9.06 -3.62
N LEU A 45 0.98 8.78 -4.51
CA LEU A 45 1.83 7.59 -4.43
C LEU A 45 2.77 7.60 -3.22
N VAL A 46 3.40 8.74 -2.95
CA VAL A 46 4.31 8.90 -1.80
C VAL A 46 3.52 8.79 -0.50
N ASN A 47 2.38 9.45 -0.38
CA ASN A 47 1.53 9.37 0.82
C ASN A 47 1.01 7.93 1.07
N ASP A 48 0.62 7.20 0.03
CA ASP A 48 0.25 5.79 0.17
C ASP A 48 1.42 4.91 0.67
N ALA A 49 2.63 5.15 0.14
CA ALA A 49 3.82 4.44 0.55
C ALA A 49 4.25 4.79 1.99
N GLU A 50 4.18 6.06 2.39
CA GLU A 50 4.45 6.52 3.76
C GLU A 50 3.45 5.91 4.74
N ASN A 51 2.16 5.94 4.43
CA ASN A 51 1.14 5.33 5.27
C ASN A 51 1.35 3.81 5.40
N SER A 52 1.73 3.15 4.30
CA SER A 52 2.08 1.72 4.32
C SER A 52 3.26 1.44 5.25
N LEU A 53 4.34 2.24 5.18
CA LEU A 53 5.51 2.11 6.03
C LEU A 53 5.16 2.28 7.51
N ILE A 54 4.45 3.36 7.86
CA ILE A 54 4.04 3.65 9.24
C ILE A 54 3.16 2.51 9.80
N MET A 55 2.31 1.91 8.96
CA MET A 55 1.51 0.75 9.38
C MET A 55 2.39 -0.48 9.68
N LYS A 56 3.41 -0.75 8.85
CA LYS A 56 4.32 -1.88 9.07
C LYS A 56 5.21 -1.68 10.29
N GLU A 57 5.75 -0.47 10.49
CA GLU A 57 6.54 -0.13 11.68
C GLU A 57 5.69 -0.32 12.95
N ARG A 58 4.43 0.13 12.94
CA ARG A 58 3.50 -0.11 14.07
C ARG A 58 3.20 -1.58 14.34
N HIS A 59 3.09 -2.41 13.30
CA HIS A 59 2.92 -3.86 13.49
C HIS A 59 4.14 -4.50 14.14
N LEU A 60 5.35 -4.10 13.70
CA LEU A 60 6.60 -4.57 14.29
C LEU A 60 6.69 -4.18 15.77
N ASP A 61 6.42 -2.91 16.10
CA ASP A 61 6.45 -2.41 17.49
C ASP A 61 5.46 -3.16 18.39
N PHE A 62 4.24 -3.38 17.89
CA PHE A 62 3.23 -4.15 18.62
C PHE A 62 3.64 -5.63 18.77
N GLY A 63 4.22 -6.21 17.74
CA GLY A 63 4.80 -7.55 17.76
C GLY A 63 5.88 -7.69 18.85
N ASP A 64 6.78 -6.72 18.93
CA ASP A 64 7.88 -6.69 19.91
C ASP A 64 7.35 -6.53 21.34
N ALA A 65 6.41 -5.61 21.56
CA ALA A 65 5.78 -5.42 22.87
C ALA A 65 5.06 -6.68 23.35
N THR A 66 4.30 -7.32 22.46
CA THR A 66 3.56 -8.55 22.80
C THR A 66 4.47 -9.76 22.97
N ALA A 67 5.54 -9.89 22.18
CA ALA A 67 6.56 -10.93 22.37
C ALA A 67 7.25 -10.80 23.73
N LYS A 68 7.60 -9.58 24.14
CA LYS A 68 8.16 -9.30 25.47
C LYS A 68 7.20 -9.70 26.59
N ALA A 69 5.92 -9.34 26.48
CA ALA A 69 4.92 -9.69 27.50
C ALA A 69 4.77 -11.20 27.69
N VAL A 70 4.70 -11.97 26.58
CA VAL A 70 4.60 -13.43 26.63
C VAL A 70 5.87 -14.06 27.22
N ARG A 71 7.06 -13.53 26.88
CA ARG A 71 8.33 -13.98 27.45
C ARG A 71 8.39 -13.75 28.96
N LEU A 72 8.05 -12.55 29.43
CA LEU A 72 8.01 -12.25 30.87
C LEU A 72 7.05 -13.19 31.60
N ARG A 73 5.90 -13.51 31.00
CA ARG A 73 4.96 -14.45 31.60
C ARG A 73 5.50 -15.88 31.68
N LEU A 74 6.27 -16.31 30.69
CA LEU A 74 6.95 -17.60 30.72
C LEU A 74 8.02 -17.63 31.83
N GLU A 75 8.85 -16.58 31.92
CA GLU A 75 9.87 -16.45 32.97
C GLU A 75 9.25 -16.45 34.38
N GLU A 76 8.09 -15.81 34.56
CA GLU A 76 7.33 -15.85 35.82
C GLU A 76 6.85 -17.27 36.17
N LEU A 77 6.31 -18.02 35.20
CA LEU A 77 5.89 -19.41 35.44
C LEU A 77 7.07 -20.31 35.78
N GLU A 78 8.18 -20.17 35.06
CA GLU A 78 9.41 -20.94 35.32
C GLU A 78 9.95 -20.66 36.73
N ARG A 79 9.86 -19.40 37.21
CA ARG A 79 10.23 -19.04 38.59
C ARG A 79 9.28 -19.57 39.66
N MET A 80 7.99 -19.73 39.36
CA MET A 80 7.00 -20.22 40.32
C MET A 80 7.09 -21.74 40.57
N GLY A 81 7.74 -22.51 39.68
CA GLY A 81 7.96 -23.95 39.87
C GLY A 81 6.69 -24.81 39.91
N ARG A 82 5.52 -24.24 39.59
CA ARG A 82 4.24 -24.93 39.45
C ARG A 82 3.60 -24.53 38.13
N THR A 83 3.35 -25.51 37.27
CA THR A 83 2.63 -25.32 36.02
C THR A 83 1.12 -25.33 36.31
N PRO A 84 0.36 -24.31 35.88
CA PRO A 84 -1.11 -24.32 35.97
C PRO A 84 -1.72 -25.52 35.23
N ASP A 85 -2.95 -25.87 35.57
CA ASP A 85 -3.69 -27.00 34.98
C ASP A 85 -3.64 -27.01 33.43
N PRO A 86 -3.65 -28.19 32.76
CA PRO A 86 -3.49 -28.30 31.31
C PRO A 86 -4.55 -27.57 30.47
N GLY A 87 -5.72 -27.29 31.04
CA GLY A 87 -6.79 -26.49 30.43
C GLY A 87 -6.60 -24.98 30.54
N LEU A 88 -5.55 -24.52 31.25
CA LEU A 88 -5.15 -23.12 31.41
C LEU A 88 -3.86 -22.85 30.63
N VAL A 89 -3.43 -21.58 30.61
CA VAL A 89 -2.17 -21.17 30.00
C VAL A 89 -1.00 -21.87 30.70
N ASN A 90 -0.43 -22.89 30.04
CA ASN A 90 0.70 -23.67 30.53
C ASN A 90 2.03 -23.27 29.85
N GLU A 91 3.13 -23.75 30.42
CA GLU A 91 4.50 -23.42 30.00
C GLU A 91 4.78 -23.80 28.53
N GLU A 92 4.33 -24.97 28.09
CA GLU A 92 4.50 -25.44 26.71
C GLU A 92 3.76 -24.53 25.71
N SER A 93 2.54 -24.09 26.06
CA SER A 93 1.76 -23.17 25.23
C SER A 93 2.40 -21.80 25.14
N LEU A 94 3.00 -21.31 26.23
CA LEU A 94 3.77 -20.07 26.22
C LEU A 94 5.05 -20.19 25.38
N ARG A 95 5.80 -21.30 25.48
CA ARG A 95 6.97 -21.55 24.63
C ARG A 95 6.63 -21.54 23.14
N ARG A 96 5.54 -22.23 22.75
CA ARG A 96 5.02 -22.18 21.38
C ARG A 96 4.63 -20.78 20.95
N ALA A 97 3.99 -20.02 21.84
CA ALA A 97 3.61 -18.63 21.56
C ALA A 97 4.84 -17.73 21.37
N VAL A 98 5.90 -17.88 22.18
CA VAL A 98 7.16 -17.15 22.01
C VAL A 98 7.79 -17.47 20.66
N ALA A 99 7.94 -18.76 20.32
CA ALA A 99 8.53 -19.18 19.05
C ALA A 99 7.75 -18.61 17.84
N ARG A 100 6.41 -18.69 17.89
CA ARG A 100 5.55 -18.12 16.85
C ARG A 100 5.72 -16.61 16.71
N ARG A 101 5.83 -15.89 17.83
CA ARG A 101 6.01 -14.43 17.82
C ARG A 101 7.37 -14.02 17.28
N MET A 102 8.43 -14.78 17.56
CA MET A 102 9.75 -14.53 16.98
C MET A 102 9.74 -14.69 15.45
N ALA A 103 9.07 -15.71 14.92
CA ALA A 103 8.91 -15.88 13.47
C ALA A 103 8.09 -14.75 12.83
N ILE A 104 7.02 -14.30 13.50
CA ILE A 104 6.22 -13.15 13.02
C ILE A 104 7.07 -11.88 13.00
N ARG A 105 7.86 -11.64 14.04
CA ARG A 105 8.74 -10.47 14.15
C ARG A 105 9.72 -10.39 12.99
N GLU A 106 10.39 -11.49 12.67
CA GLU A 106 11.35 -11.54 11.56
C GLU A 106 10.68 -11.15 10.24
N ARG A 107 9.53 -11.75 9.94
CA ARG A 107 8.74 -11.42 8.76
C ARG A 107 8.25 -9.97 8.75
N ASP A 108 7.82 -9.45 9.89
CA ASP A 108 7.34 -8.06 10.00
C ASP A 108 8.49 -7.06 9.81
N ALA A 109 9.70 -7.40 10.26
CA ALA A 109 10.91 -6.63 9.97
C ALA A 109 11.21 -6.60 8.45
N ASP A 110 11.11 -7.73 7.76
CA ASP A 110 11.26 -7.78 6.30
C ASP A 110 10.22 -6.91 5.59
N TYR A 111 8.97 -6.90 6.07
CA TYR A 111 7.93 -6.04 5.50
C TYR A 111 8.21 -4.55 5.71
N VAL A 112 8.87 -4.15 6.81
CA VAL A 112 9.31 -2.77 7.00
C VAL A 112 10.37 -2.38 5.98
N VAL A 113 11.34 -3.26 5.73
CA VAL A 113 12.37 -3.04 4.69
C VAL A 113 11.72 -2.86 3.31
N LEU A 114 10.84 -3.78 2.92
CA LEU A 114 10.14 -3.72 1.63
C LEU A 114 9.25 -2.46 1.50
N ALA A 115 8.62 -2.02 2.59
CA ALA A 115 7.81 -0.80 2.60
C ALA A 115 8.69 0.46 2.46
N ARG A 116 9.88 0.47 3.08
CA ARG A 116 10.84 1.55 2.94
C ARG A 116 11.40 1.63 1.52
N GLU A 117 11.77 0.49 0.94
CA GLU A 117 12.16 0.43 -0.47
C GLU A 117 11.03 0.90 -1.41
N LYS A 118 9.77 0.56 -1.12
CA LYS A 118 8.62 1.06 -1.90
C LYS A 118 8.57 2.58 -1.84
N LEU A 119 8.71 3.18 -0.65
CA LEU A 119 8.73 4.64 -0.49
C LEU A 119 9.88 5.28 -1.26
N ASP A 120 11.09 4.72 -1.15
CA ASP A 120 12.26 5.22 -1.85
C ASP A 120 12.09 5.13 -3.38
N ARG A 121 11.50 4.04 -3.89
CA ARG A 121 11.12 3.92 -5.31
C ARG A 121 10.13 4.99 -5.73
N MET A 122 9.09 5.28 -4.94
CA MET A 122 8.10 6.32 -5.30
C MET A 122 8.76 7.71 -5.34
N ARG A 123 9.62 8.02 -4.36
CA ARG A 123 10.39 9.27 -4.33
C ARG A 123 11.40 9.37 -5.47
N ALA A 124 12.00 8.26 -5.89
CA ALA A 124 12.85 8.22 -7.07
C ALA A 124 12.04 8.53 -8.34
N LEU A 125 10.90 7.88 -8.54
CA LEU A 125 10.02 8.15 -9.69
C LEU A 125 9.56 9.62 -9.76
N GLU A 126 9.27 10.23 -8.61
CA GLU A 126 8.93 11.66 -8.53
C GLU A 126 10.11 12.54 -8.97
N ARG A 127 11.31 12.28 -8.43
CA ARG A 127 12.54 13.04 -8.79
C ARG A 127 12.90 12.90 -10.26
N ASP A 128 12.74 11.69 -10.82
CA ASP A 128 13.02 11.40 -12.22
C ASP A 128 11.96 11.97 -13.16
N GLY A 129 10.88 12.56 -12.60
CA GLY A 129 9.79 13.11 -13.38
C GLY A 129 9.11 12.03 -14.21
N TRP A 130 9.04 10.80 -13.71
CA TRP A 130 8.47 9.67 -14.45
C TRP A 130 7.02 9.97 -14.85
N ARG A 131 6.61 9.42 -15.99
CA ARG A 131 5.25 9.55 -16.52
C ARG A 131 4.78 8.19 -16.98
N MET A 132 3.51 7.89 -16.73
CA MET A 132 2.94 6.64 -17.20
C MET A 132 2.77 6.71 -18.72
N PRO A 133 3.18 5.67 -19.47
CA PRO A 133 2.99 5.64 -20.92
C PRO A 133 1.51 5.80 -21.28
N LEU A 134 1.22 6.62 -22.29
CA LEU A 134 -0.14 6.79 -22.82
C LEU A 134 -0.53 5.65 -23.78
N GLU A 135 0.44 4.85 -24.21
CA GLU A 135 0.22 3.71 -25.07
C GLU A 135 -0.09 2.47 -24.22
N LEU A 136 -1.18 1.79 -24.54
CA LEU A 136 -1.38 0.39 -24.15
C LEU A 136 -0.36 -0.44 -24.91
N THR A 137 0.83 -0.64 -24.37
CA THR A 137 1.75 -1.64 -24.93
C THR A 137 1.07 -2.99 -24.77
N PRO A 138 0.65 -3.69 -25.84
CA PRO A 138 0.13 -5.04 -25.69
C PRO A 138 1.23 -5.86 -25.04
N ARG A 139 0.89 -6.53 -23.94
CA ARG A 139 1.83 -7.34 -23.18
C ARG A 139 2.33 -8.46 -24.11
N ALA A 140 3.53 -8.31 -24.67
CA ALA A 140 4.18 -9.37 -25.42
C ALA A 140 4.38 -10.53 -24.43
N GLY A 141 3.56 -11.58 -24.57
CA GLY A 141 3.59 -12.75 -23.68
C GLY A 141 2.24 -13.37 -23.30
N ALA A 142 1.10 -12.84 -23.76
CA ALA A 142 -0.21 -13.46 -23.48
C ALA A 142 -0.62 -14.57 -24.50
N THR A 143 0.24 -14.89 -25.46
CA THR A 143 -0.02 -15.96 -26.45
C THR A 143 1.23 -16.81 -26.68
N SER A 144 1.51 -17.72 -25.76
CA SER A 144 2.12 -19.01 -26.08
C SER A 144 2.00 -19.89 -24.84
N GLY A 145 0.93 -20.67 -24.79
CA GLY A 145 0.92 -21.90 -24.01
C GLY A 145 1.93 -22.85 -24.66
N GLU A 146 3.18 -22.78 -24.22
CA GLU A 146 4.17 -23.79 -24.50
C GLU A 146 4.71 -24.22 -23.13
N ALA A 147 4.22 -25.38 -22.68
CA ALA A 147 4.77 -26.06 -21.53
C ALA A 147 6.22 -26.41 -21.88
N ALA A 148 7.16 -25.87 -21.11
CA ALA A 148 8.57 -26.24 -21.24
C ALA A 148 8.78 -27.68 -20.70
N PRO A 149 9.67 -28.47 -21.35
CA PRO A 149 10.03 -29.83 -20.93
C PRO A 149 10.79 -29.88 -19.60
#